data_AF-A0A0Q4WEU5-F1
#
_entry.id   AF-A0A0Q4WEU5-F1
#
_cell.length_a   1.000
_cell.length_b   1.000
_cell.length_c   1.000
_cell.angle_alpha   90.00
_cell.angle_beta   90.00
_cell.angle_gamma   90.00
#
_symmetry.space_group_name_H-M   'P 1'
#
loop_
_entity.id
_entity.type
_entity.pdbx_description
1 polymer ?
#
loop_
_entity_poly.entity_id
_entity_poly.type
_entity_poly.pdbx_seq_one_letter_code
_entity_poly.pdbx_strand_id
1 'polypeptide(L)'
;MKAKHGLRFLILLLLSVPSLTAGNIVAVAHTPYMTQTERLTLPDGEQGEIRLLHGDGILFSDSVRLLVLDGRGRPLARSGKYSLISLICDGTPRSCRGYVHDTAGVLTIDPSSFRSADTTLPSASVEGDDFMWSMESGNESWGFAARMASPSEIVFRESAFIMEHPYLHGSVMGLGCLTAVLAFVGTWRPTHRSRWLHTLWAFSILLRAMTAALVLYLIFALFVVIPLSLVSTLLSFTVGIAIVLGIRKHWGRSALIVPVSSVPP
;
A
#
# COMPACT_ATOMS: atom_id res chain seq x y z
N MET A 1 21.15 18.22 -36.79
CA MET A 1 21.97 17.46 -35.82
C MET A 1 21.53 17.58 -34.34
N LYS A 2 20.34 18.12 -34.00
CA LYS A 2 19.92 18.34 -32.58
C LYS A 2 19.28 17.13 -31.86
N ALA A 3 18.85 16.09 -32.58
CA ALA A 3 18.11 14.96 -31.98
C ALA A 3 18.97 14.00 -31.12
N LYS A 4 20.29 13.94 -31.34
CA LYS A 4 21.19 13.03 -30.59
C LYS A 4 21.38 13.45 -29.12
N HIS A 5 21.20 14.73 -28.79
CA HIS A 5 21.40 15.23 -27.42
C HIS A 5 20.20 14.93 -26.51
N GLY A 6 18.96 14.99 -27.03
CA GLY A 6 17.75 14.70 -26.24
C GLY A 6 17.64 13.22 -25.84
N LEU A 7 17.99 12.29 -26.75
CA LEU A 7 17.97 10.85 -26.44
C LEU A 7 19.02 10.48 -25.38
N ARG A 8 20.21 11.09 -25.45
CA ARG A 8 21.26 10.88 -24.45
C ARG A 8 20.85 11.41 -23.08
N PHE A 9 20.19 12.57 -23.03
CA PHE A 9 19.69 13.14 -21.78
C PHE A 9 18.59 12.27 -21.14
N LEU A 10 17.65 11.75 -21.95
CA LEU A 10 16.60 10.85 -21.47
C LEU A 10 17.17 9.51 -20.96
N ILE A 11 18.14 8.91 -21.67
CA ILE A 11 18.81 7.69 -21.24
C ILE A 11 19.58 7.92 -19.93
N LEU A 12 20.28 9.05 -19.79
CA LEU A 12 20.98 9.41 -18.56
C LEU A 12 20.02 9.66 -17.40
N LEU A 13 18.85 10.28 -17.64
CA LEU A 13 17.81 10.48 -16.64
C LEU A 13 17.18 9.15 -16.19
N LEU A 14 16.94 8.23 -17.12
CA LEU A 14 16.40 6.90 -16.81
C LEU A 14 17.41 5.98 -16.13
N LEU A 15 18.71 6.15 -16.41
CA LEU A 15 19.77 5.42 -15.73
C LEU A 15 20.13 6.01 -14.36
N SER A 16 19.87 7.30 -14.11
CA SER A 16 20.15 7.93 -12.82
C SER A 16 19.07 7.66 -11.77
N VAL A 17 17.80 7.45 -12.18
CA VAL A 17 16.69 7.19 -11.26
C VAL A 17 16.86 5.89 -10.45
N PRO A 18 17.25 4.73 -11.03
CA PRO A 18 17.49 3.51 -10.26
C PRO A 18 18.65 3.64 -9.26
N SER A 19 19.73 4.33 -9.65
CA SER A 19 20.90 4.53 -8.80
C SER A 19 20.64 5.46 -7.62
N LEU A 20 19.73 6.43 -7.77
CA LEU A 20 19.27 7.29 -6.67
C LEU A 20 18.36 6.54 -5.68
N THR A 21 17.62 5.51 -6.12
CA THR A 21 16.79 4.68 -5.22
C THR A 21 17.56 3.53 -4.56
N ALA A 22 18.61 3.00 -5.21
CA ALA A 22 19.38 1.86 -4.69
C ALA A 22 20.48 2.26 -3.68
N GLY A 23 20.83 3.54 -3.58
CA GLY A 23 22.04 3.99 -2.87
C GLY A 23 21.91 4.30 -1.39
N ASN A 24 20.71 4.35 -0.79
CA ASN A 24 20.55 4.90 0.57
C ASN A 24 19.60 4.14 1.51
N ILE A 25 19.05 2.99 1.12
CA ILE A 25 18.33 2.16 2.09
C ILE A 25 19.37 1.23 2.72
N VAL A 26 20.15 1.79 3.64
CA VAL A 26 20.79 0.95 4.66
C VAL A 26 19.61 0.31 5.40
N ALA A 27 19.35 -0.97 5.11
CA ALA A 27 18.48 -1.79 5.92
C ALA A 27 19.12 -1.83 7.30
N VAL A 28 18.71 -0.91 8.17
CA VAL A 28 19.01 -0.99 9.59
C VAL A 28 18.20 -2.18 10.04
N ALA A 29 18.86 -3.31 10.28
CA ALA A 29 18.22 -4.45 10.90
C ALA A 29 17.75 -3.99 12.28
N HIS A 30 16.44 -3.83 12.44
CA HIS A 30 15.84 -3.45 13.70
C HIS A 30 15.62 -4.72 14.53
N THR A 31 15.74 -4.64 15.86
CA THR A 31 15.19 -5.71 16.69
C THR A 31 13.67 -5.72 16.53
N PRO A 32 13.00 -6.89 16.49
CA PRO A 32 11.56 -6.94 16.43
C PRO A 32 10.96 -6.11 17.56
N TYR A 33 9.89 -5.37 17.27
CA TYR A 33 9.31 -4.40 18.20
C TYR A 33 7.78 -4.49 18.21
N MET A 34 7.18 -4.13 19.35
CA MET A 34 5.72 -4.12 19.48
C MET A 34 5.17 -2.72 19.23
N THR A 35 4.02 -2.66 18.56
CA THR A 35 3.20 -1.46 18.44
C THR A 35 1.75 -1.76 18.79
N GLN A 36 0.94 -0.70 18.89
CA GLN A 36 -0.51 -0.72 19.06
C GLN A 36 -1.01 -1.72 20.12
N THR A 37 -1.10 -1.26 21.37
CA THR A 37 -1.58 -2.07 22.49
C THR A 37 -3.05 -1.78 22.77
N GLU A 38 -3.90 -2.79 22.60
CA GLU A 38 -5.33 -2.72 22.91
C GLU A 38 -5.65 -3.71 24.03
N ARG A 39 -6.45 -3.27 25.01
CA ARG A 39 -6.89 -4.14 26.10
C ARG A 39 -8.01 -5.05 25.63
N LEU A 40 -7.97 -6.31 26.03
CA LEU A 40 -9.06 -7.25 25.83
C LEU A 40 -9.49 -7.93 27.13
N THR A 41 -10.74 -8.39 27.15
CA THR A 41 -11.23 -9.36 28.11
C THR A 41 -11.15 -10.74 27.49
N LEU A 42 -10.33 -11.60 28.09
CA LEU A 42 -10.13 -12.97 27.69
C LEU A 42 -11.39 -13.83 27.93
N PRO A 43 -11.46 -15.02 27.33
CA PRO A 43 -12.61 -15.92 27.46
C PRO A 43 -12.91 -16.35 28.91
N ASP A 44 -11.88 -16.46 29.73
CA ASP A 44 -11.95 -16.74 31.17
C ASP A 44 -12.39 -15.53 32.01
N GLY A 45 -12.54 -14.36 31.39
CA GLY A 45 -12.91 -13.11 32.05
C GLY A 45 -11.71 -12.28 32.55
N GLU A 46 -10.49 -12.81 32.45
CA GLU A 46 -9.28 -12.08 32.81
C GLU A 46 -8.98 -10.97 31.79
N GLN A 47 -8.17 -10.00 32.21
CA GLN A 47 -7.67 -8.97 31.30
C GLN A 47 -6.47 -9.52 30.53
N GLY A 48 -6.42 -9.21 29.24
CA GLY A 48 -5.29 -9.48 28.36
C GLY A 48 -5.04 -8.30 27.43
N GLU A 49 -4.07 -8.45 26.53
CA GLU A 49 -3.72 -7.42 25.56
C GLU A 49 -3.49 -8.00 24.18
N ILE A 50 -3.88 -7.26 23.15
CA ILE A 50 -3.58 -7.58 21.76
C ILE A 50 -2.62 -6.53 21.23
N ARG A 51 -1.53 -7.01 20.61
CA ARG A 51 -0.43 -6.18 20.13
C ARG A 51 -0.02 -6.57 18.73
N LEU A 52 0.54 -5.61 18.00
CA LEU A 52 1.22 -5.86 16.73
C LEU A 52 2.71 -6.07 16.98
N LEU A 53 3.25 -7.20 16.55
CA LEU A 53 4.68 -7.48 16.54
C LEU A 53 5.21 -7.25 15.13
N HIS A 54 6.13 -6.30 14.99
CA HIS A 54 6.87 -6.01 13.77
C HIS A 54 8.19 -6.76 13.77
N GLY A 55 8.54 -7.33 12.62
CA GLY A 55 9.82 -8.00 12.40
C GLY A 55 11.01 -7.05 12.29
N ASP A 56 12.14 -7.59 11.83
CA ASP A 56 13.45 -6.93 11.80
C ASP A 56 13.78 -6.19 10.49
N GLY A 57 12.93 -6.34 9.46
CA GLY A 57 12.98 -5.54 8.24
C GLY A 57 14.18 -5.77 7.33
N ILE A 58 14.92 -6.88 7.48
CA ILE A 58 16.27 -7.04 6.88
C ILE A 58 16.30 -6.85 5.36
N LEU A 59 15.21 -7.10 4.62
CA LEU A 59 15.18 -6.92 3.16
C LEU A 59 13.98 -6.17 2.59
N PHE A 60 12.89 -5.93 3.35
CA PHE A 60 11.61 -5.38 2.87
C PHE A 60 10.80 -4.81 4.05
N SER A 61 9.53 -4.41 3.82
CA SER A 61 8.59 -4.06 4.89
C SER A 61 8.59 -5.10 6.02
N ASP A 62 8.75 -4.66 7.27
CA ASP A 62 8.71 -5.52 8.45
C ASP A 62 7.46 -6.40 8.42
N SER A 63 7.64 -7.73 8.47
CA SER A 63 6.47 -8.59 8.60
C SER A 63 5.78 -8.30 9.93
N VAL A 64 4.46 -8.20 9.91
CA VAL A 64 3.63 -7.92 11.08
C VAL A 64 2.93 -9.20 11.52
N ARG A 65 2.80 -9.38 12.83
CA ARG A 65 1.99 -10.42 13.47
C ARG A 65 1.08 -9.81 14.53
N LEU A 66 -0.06 -10.46 14.78
CA LEU A 66 -0.86 -10.23 15.97
C LEU A 66 -0.42 -11.18 17.08
N LEU A 67 -0.28 -10.64 18.28
CA LEU A 67 -0.11 -11.38 19.51
C LEU A 67 -1.26 -11.10 20.46
N VAL A 68 -1.77 -12.14 21.11
CA VAL A 68 -2.61 -11.99 22.31
C VAL A 68 -1.80 -12.40 23.51
N LEU A 69 -1.73 -11.53 24.51
CA LEU A 69 -1.03 -11.73 25.76
C LEU A 69 -2.04 -11.81 26.91
N ASP A 70 -1.73 -12.60 27.94
CA ASP A 70 -2.47 -12.59 29.19
C ASP A 70 -2.12 -11.37 30.05
N GLY A 71 -2.82 -11.19 31.18
CA GLY A 71 -2.58 -10.07 32.11
C GLY A 71 -1.19 -10.08 32.77
N ARG A 72 -0.38 -11.13 32.57
CA ARG A 72 1.03 -11.22 32.99
C ARG A 72 2.00 -11.02 31.83
N GLY A 73 1.50 -10.69 30.63
CA GLY A 73 2.30 -10.51 29.43
C GLY A 73 2.66 -11.82 28.70
N ARG A 74 2.12 -12.96 29.09
CA ARG A 74 2.48 -14.25 28.47
C ARG A 74 1.67 -14.47 27.18
N PRO A 75 2.29 -14.93 26.08
CA PRO A 75 1.60 -15.09 24.81
C PRO A 75 0.62 -16.28 24.86
N LEU A 76 -0.64 -16.01 24.51
CA LEU A 76 -1.72 -16.98 24.37
C LEU A 76 -1.99 -17.34 22.91
N ALA A 77 -1.86 -16.35 22.01
CA ALA A 77 -2.10 -16.49 20.58
C ALA A 77 -1.03 -15.78 19.75
N ARG A 78 -0.76 -16.32 18.56
CA ARG A 78 0.15 -15.75 17.56
C ARG A 78 -0.39 -15.96 16.15
N SER A 79 -0.54 -14.89 15.38
CA SER A 79 -0.92 -15.01 13.97
C SER A 79 0.25 -15.47 13.09
N GLY A 80 -0.04 -15.84 11.84
CA GLY A 80 0.99 -15.94 10.79
C GLY A 80 1.70 -14.60 10.54
N LYS A 81 2.75 -14.63 9.70
CA LYS A 81 3.42 -13.43 9.19
C LYS A 81 2.61 -12.83 8.04
N TYR A 82 2.36 -11.54 8.09
CA TYR A 82 1.71 -10.78 7.02
C TYR A 82 2.52 -9.51 6.73
N SER A 83 2.37 -8.90 5.56
CA SER A 83 3.11 -7.66 5.29
C SER A 83 2.44 -6.44 5.92
N LEU A 84 1.12 -6.48 6.06
CA LEU A 84 0.34 -5.38 6.62
C LEU A 84 -0.91 -5.86 7.36
N ILE A 85 -1.01 -5.49 8.64
CA ILE A 85 -2.19 -5.76 9.46
C ILE A 85 -2.59 -4.50 10.22
N SER A 86 -3.89 -4.24 10.30
CA SER A 86 -4.48 -3.23 11.20
C SER A 86 -5.36 -3.89 12.25
N LEU A 87 -5.39 -3.32 13.46
CA LEU A 87 -6.32 -3.76 14.50
C LEU A 87 -7.69 -3.08 14.35
N ILE A 88 -8.73 -3.89 14.50
CA ILE A 88 -10.15 -3.53 14.48
C ILE A 88 -10.69 -3.75 15.88
N CYS A 89 -10.83 -2.69 16.66
CA CYS A 89 -11.52 -2.75 17.95
C CYS A 89 -12.79 -1.87 17.90
N ASP A 90 -13.93 -2.49 18.15
CA ASP A 90 -15.28 -1.93 18.12
C ASP A 90 -15.68 -1.35 19.50
N GLY A 91 -14.69 -0.92 20.28
CA GLY A 91 -14.88 -0.31 21.60
C GLY A 91 -15.36 -1.27 22.70
N THR A 92 -15.68 -2.53 22.36
CA THR A 92 -15.94 -3.57 23.36
C THR A 92 -14.66 -4.34 23.67
N PRO A 93 -14.38 -4.66 24.95
CA PRO A 93 -13.17 -5.38 25.33
C PRO A 93 -13.02 -6.79 24.71
N ARG A 94 -14.04 -7.34 24.05
CA ARG A 94 -14.03 -8.73 23.56
C ARG A 94 -13.92 -8.87 22.04
N SER A 95 -13.88 -7.76 21.31
CA SER A 95 -14.20 -7.79 19.88
C SER A 95 -13.05 -7.37 18.97
N CYS A 96 -11.85 -7.15 19.52
CA CYS A 96 -10.67 -6.83 18.73
C CYS A 96 -10.32 -7.94 17.73
N ARG A 97 -10.09 -7.55 16.48
CA ARG A 97 -9.78 -8.43 15.34
C ARG A 97 -8.64 -7.83 14.52
N GLY A 98 -7.84 -8.65 13.85
CA GLY A 98 -6.87 -8.18 12.86
C GLY A 98 -7.50 -8.11 11.47
N TYR A 99 -7.17 -7.09 10.67
CA TYR A 99 -7.47 -7.05 9.25
C TYR A 99 -6.18 -7.06 8.43
N VAL A 100 -6.01 -8.14 7.67
CA VAL A 100 -4.86 -8.38 6.81
C VAL A 100 -5.14 -7.75 5.45
N HIS A 101 -4.43 -6.67 5.16
CA HIS A 101 -4.65 -5.87 3.95
C HIS A 101 -4.31 -6.64 2.66
N ASP A 102 -3.31 -7.51 2.69
CA ASP A 102 -2.81 -8.24 1.51
C ASP A 102 -3.82 -9.23 0.95
N THR A 103 -4.55 -9.89 1.85
CA THR A 103 -5.48 -10.99 1.52
C THR A 103 -6.93 -10.59 1.72
N ALA A 104 -7.20 -9.36 2.14
CA ALA A 104 -8.50 -8.93 2.65
C ALA A 104 -9.06 -9.92 3.68
N GLY A 105 -8.18 -10.41 4.56
CA GLY A 105 -8.50 -11.40 5.59
C GLY A 105 -8.84 -10.73 6.92
N VAL A 106 -9.70 -11.37 7.71
CA VAL A 106 -9.95 -11.02 9.11
C VAL A 106 -9.43 -12.14 10.00
N LEU A 107 -8.59 -11.78 10.96
CA LEU A 107 -8.10 -12.63 12.02
C LEU A 107 -8.94 -12.40 13.26
N THR A 108 -9.73 -13.41 13.63
CA THR A 108 -10.51 -13.41 14.87
C THR A 108 -9.82 -14.26 15.91
N ILE A 109 -9.82 -13.81 17.16
CA ILE A 109 -9.30 -14.59 18.28
C ILE A 109 -10.09 -15.91 18.36
N ASP A 110 -9.37 -17.03 18.38
CA ASP A 110 -9.93 -18.38 18.55
C ASP A 110 -9.37 -19.01 19.84
N PRO A 111 -10.11 -18.94 20.95
CA PRO A 111 -9.68 -19.50 22.24
C PRO A 111 -9.39 -20.99 22.22
N SER A 112 -10.04 -21.75 21.32
CA SER A 112 -9.90 -23.21 21.29
C SER A 112 -8.51 -23.69 20.88
N SER A 113 -7.74 -22.82 20.23
CA SER A 113 -6.36 -23.06 19.80
C SER A 113 -5.32 -22.26 20.61
N PHE A 114 -5.70 -21.69 21.76
CA PHE A 114 -4.75 -21.06 22.66
C PHE A 114 -3.73 -22.05 23.18
N ARG A 115 -2.48 -21.60 23.28
CA ARG A 115 -1.40 -22.38 23.91
C ARG A 115 -1.19 -21.87 25.33
N SER A 116 -1.16 -22.79 26.28
CA SER A 116 -0.83 -22.49 27.67
C SER A 116 0.62 -22.04 27.77
N ALA A 117 0.89 -20.98 28.53
CA ALA A 117 2.24 -20.46 28.75
C ALA A 117 3.20 -21.46 29.44
N ASP A 118 2.67 -22.56 29.99
CA ASP A 118 3.42 -23.50 30.83
C ASP A 118 4.28 -24.53 30.08
N THR A 119 4.26 -24.60 28.73
CA THR A 119 4.93 -25.73 28.05
C THR A 119 6.11 -25.41 27.14
N THR A 120 6.27 -24.20 26.59
CA THR A 120 7.38 -23.96 25.62
C THR A 120 7.68 -22.48 25.33
N LEU A 121 7.01 -21.53 25.97
CA LEU A 121 7.11 -20.11 25.63
C LEU A 121 8.06 -19.42 26.62
N PRO A 122 9.00 -18.58 26.15
CA PRO A 122 9.97 -17.98 27.04
C PRO A 122 9.26 -17.16 28.11
N SER A 123 9.59 -17.43 29.38
CA SER A 123 9.15 -16.66 30.55
C SER A 123 9.82 -15.28 30.64
N ALA A 124 10.52 -14.86 29.58
CA ALA A 124 11.20 -13.58 29.50
C ALA A 124 10.16 -12.45 29.50
N SER A 125 10.59 -11.26 29.95
CA SER A 125 9.76 -10.06 29.84
C SER A 125 9.32 -9.86 28.39
N VAL A 126 8.09 -9.37 28.21
CA VAL A 126 7.49 -9.05 26.90
C VAL A 126 8.39 -8.13 26.06
N GLU A 127 9.28 -7.39 26.72
CA GLU A 127 10.22 -6.43 26.14
C GLU A 127 11.64 -7.00 25.95
N GLY A 128 11.89 -8.27 26.31
CA GLY A 128 13.21 -8.89 26.14
C GLY A 128 13.44 -9.32 24.70
N ASP A 129 14.64 -9.07 24.18
CA ASP A 129 15.01 -9.42 22.80
C ASP A 129 14.76 -10.91 22.49
N ASP A 130 15.10 -11.81 23.41
CA ASP A 130 14.87 -13.26 23.24
C ASP A 130 13.38 -13.61 23.07
N PHE A 131 12.51 -12.93 23.82
CA PHE A 131 11.06 -13.08 23.68
C PHE A 131 10.62 -12.64 22.29
N MET A 132 11.04 -11.44 21.89
CA MET A 132 10.67 -10.82 20.62
C MET A 132 11.10 -11.68 19.42
N TRP A 133 12.33 -12.17 19.42
CA TRP A 133 12.83 -13.08 18.38
C TRP A 133 12.10 -14.44 18.38
N SER A 134 11.78 -14.99 19.56
CA SER A 134 11.04 -16.25 19.64
C SER A 134 9.61 -16.12 19.09
N MET A 135 8.97 -14.96 19.28
CA MET A 135 7.63 -14.68 18.76
C MET A 135 7.67 -14.31 17.27
N GLU A 136 8.69 -13.59 16.82
CA GLU A 136 8.86 -13.21 15.42
C GLU A 136 9.12 -14.45 14.55
N SER A 137 9.97 -15.36 15.00
CA SER A 137 10.48 -16.48 14.22
C SER A 137 9.48 -17.62 13.98
N GLY A 138 9.76 -18.45 12.97
CA GLY A 138 8.94 -19.60 12.58
C GLY A 138 7.70 -19.22 11.74
N ASN A 139 6.93 -20.22 11.30
CA ASN A 139 5.74 -20.00 10.45
C ASN A 139 4.42 -20.43 11.12
N GLU A 140 4.48 -20.95 12.34
CA GLU A 140 3.30 -21.41 13.06
C GLU A 140 2.39 -20.25 13.46
N SER A 141 1.07 -20.53 13.41
CA SER A 141 0.01 -19.67 13.91
C SER A 141 -0.95 -20.47 14.78
N TRP A 142 -1.41 -19.87 15.88
CA TRP A 142 -2.37 -20.46 16.82
C TRP A 142 -3.15 -19.36 17.55
N GLY A 143 -4.31 -19.70 18.09
CA GLY A 143 -5.19 -18.77 18.79
C GLY A 143 -5.90 -17.75 17.89
N PHE A 144 -5.88 -17.97 16.57
CA PHE A 144 -6.57 -17.16 15.58
C PHE A 144 -7.26 -18.04 14.55
N ALA A 145 -8.51 -17.69 14.24
CA ALA A 145 -9.22 -18.18 13.06
C ALA A 145 -9.20 -17.10 11.98
N ALA A 146 -8.88 -17.50 10.75
CA ALA A 146 -8.89 -16.62 9.59
C ALA A 146 -10.17 -16.81 8.78
N ARG A 147 -10.76 -15.70 8.34
CA ARG A 147 -11.84 -15.70 7.34
C ARG A 147 -11.63 -14.57 6.34
N MET A 148 -12.30 -14.62 5.19
CA MET A 148 -12.38 -13.45 4.32
C MET A 148 -13.18 -12.33 4.99
N ALA A 149 -12.74 -11.09 4.76
CA ALA A 149 -13.49 -9.90 5.13
C ALA A 149 -14.76 -9.79 4.30
N SER A 150 -15.83 -9.28 4.92
CA SER A 150 -17.02 -8.86 4.19
C SER A 150 -16.72 -7.60 3.35
N PRO A 151 -17.46 -7.35 2.26
CA PRO A 151 -17.26 -6.15 1.44
C PRO A 151 -17.32 -4.84 2.24
N SER A 152 -18.19 -4.75 3.24
CA SER A 152 -18.29 -3.59 4.13
C SER A 152 -17.05 -3.44 5.02
N GLU A 153 -16.49 -4.53 5.53
CA GLU A 153 -15.23 -4.50 6.30
C GLU A 153 -14.07 -4.02 5.44
N ILE A 154 -13.98 -4.49 4.19
CA ILE A 154 -12.96 -4.06 3.23
C ILE A 154 -13.06 -2.55 2.98
N VAL A 155 -14.25 -2.07 2.58
CA VAL A 155 -14.45 -0.64 2.27
C VAL A 155 -14.11 0.22 3.48
N PHE A 156 -14.62 -0.13 4.65
CA PHE A 156 -14.36 0.63 5.87
C PHE A 156 -12.87 0.66 6.20
N ARG A 157 -12.18 -0.49 6.17
CA ARG A 157 -10.77 -0.58 6.59
C ARG A 157 -9.80 0.02 5.58
N GLU A 158 -10.03 -0.18 4.30
CA GLU A 158 -9.24 0.48 3.26
C GLU A 158 -9.45 1.99 3.28
N SER A 159 -10.67 2.48 3.56
CA SER A 159 -10.90 3.91 3.70
C SER A 159 -10.21 4.50 4.94
N ALA A 160 -10.24 3.82 6.08
CA ALA A 160 -9.54 4.24 7.28
C ALA A 160 -8.02 4.28 7.04
N PHE A 161 -7.47 3.25 6.40
CA PHE A 161 -6.05 3.18 6.05
C PHE A 161 -5.61 4.35 5.15
N ILE A 162 -6.45 4.72 4.17
CA ILE A 162 -6.20 5.90 3.31
C ILE A 162 -6.15 7.18 4.13
N MET A 163 -7.04 7.33 5.11
CA MET A 163 -7.14 8.51 5.97
C MET A 163 -5.99 8.60 7.00
N GLU A 164 -5.46 7.46 7.43
CA GLU A 164 -4.26 7.39 8.29
C GLU A 164 -2.98 7.76 7.52
N HIS A 165 -2.95 7.51 6.21
CA HIS A 165 -1.77 7.73 5.36
C HIS A 165 -2.04 8.64 4.15
N PRO A 166 -2.61 9.85 4.33
CA PRO A 166 -3.14 10.66 3.23
C PRO A 166 -2.04 11.10 2.25
N TYR A 167 -0.81 11.30 2.71
CA TYR A 167 0.32 11.71 1.87
C TYR A 167 0.76 10.60 0.90
N LEU A 168 0.75 9.34 1.36
CA LEU A 168 1.10 8.19 0.51
C LEU A 168 0.05 8.02 -0.59
N HIS A 169 -1.23 8.02 -0.20
CA HIS A 169 -2.34 7.90 -1.15
C HIS A 169 -2.48 9.11 -2.07
N GLY A 170 -2.18 10.32 -1.58
CA GLY A 170 -2.08 11.53 -2.41
C GLY A 170 -0.99 11.41 -3.47
N SER A 171 0.16 10.82 -3.13
CA SER A 171 1.27 10.58 -4.07
C SER A 171 0.86 9.57 -5.16
N VAL A 172 0.23 8.45 -4.77
CA VAL A 172 -0.30 7.45 -5.71
C VAL A 172 -1.39 8.05 -6.61
N MET A 173 -2.29 8.87 -6.05
CA MET A 173 -3.29 9.61 -6.83
C MET A 173 -2.64 10.57 -7.82
N GLY A 174 -1.59 11.29 -7.40
CA GLY A 174 -0.79 12.15 -8.27
C GLY A 174 -0.14 11.40 -9.43
N LEU A 175 0.38 10.19 -9.19
CA LEU A 175 0.87 9.30 -10.24
C LEU A 175 -0.24 8.90 -11.22
N GLY A 176 -1.45 8.59 -10.72
CA GLY A 176 -2.62 8.33 -11.55
C GLY A 176 -3.00 9.51 -12.44
N CYS A 177 -3.01 10.72 -11.89
CA CYS A 177 -3.22 11.96 -12.65
C CYS A 177 -2.16 12.12 -13.75
N LEU A 178 -0.88 11.95 -13.40
CA LEU A 178 0.23 12.07 -14.35
C LEU A 178 0.09 11.05 -15.49
N THR A 179 -0.21 9.78 -15.18
CA THR A 179 -0.45 8.74 -16.19
C THR A 179 -1.61 9.12 -17.11
N ALA A 180 -2.73 9.61 -16.56
CA ALA A 180 -3.87 10.02 -17.38
C ALA A 180 -3.55 11.22 -18.28
N VAL A 181 -2.88 12.26 -17.77
CA VAL A 181 -2.46 13.40 -18.59
C VAL A 181 -1.60 12.93 -19.75
N LEU A 182 -0.60 12.09 -19.48
CA LEU A 182 0.30 11.59 -20.49
C LEU A 182 -0.39 10.67 -21.49
N ALA A 183 -1.27 9.78 -21.04
CA ALA A 183 -1.99 8.85 -21.91
C ALA A 183 -2.99 9.55 -22.82
N PHE A 184 -3.64 10.61 -22.35
CA PHE A 184 -4.83 11.17 -23.00
C PHE A 184 -4.63 12.55 -23.64
N VAL A 185 -3.67 13.35 -23.17
CA VAL A 185 -3.37 14.65 -23.78
C VAL A 185 -2.47 14.43 -25.00
N GLY A 186 -3.01 14.74 -26.18
CA GLY A 186 -2.25 14.77 -27.45
C GLY A 186 -2.16 13.44 -28.21
N THR A 187 -3.11 12.52 -28.07
CA THR A 187 -3.15 11.26 -28.86
C THR A 187 -3.72 11.41 -30.28
N TRP A 188 -3.95 12.63 -30.74
CA TRP A 188 -4.48 12.88 -32.07
C TRP A 188 -3.55 12.26 -33.12
N ARG A 189 -4.08 11.27 -33.86
CA ARG A 189 -3.37 10.71 -35.00
C ARG A 189 -3.22 11.81 -36.06
N PRO A 190 -2.00 12.09 -36.54
CA PRO A 190 -1.84 13.05 -37.61
C PRO A 190 -2.60 12.56 -38.84
N THR A 191 -3.58 13.36 -39.30
CA THR A 191 -4.36 13.07 -40.52
C THR A 191 -3.57 13.36 -41.80
N HIS A 192 -2.53 14.21 -41.71
CA HIS A 192 -1.70 14.60 -42.85
C HIS A 192 -0.59 13.59 -43.15
N ARG A 193 -0.37 13.31 -44.44
CA ARG A 193 0.61 12.31 -44.97
C ARG A 193 2.09 12.66 -44.74
N SER A 194 2.40 13.65 -43.92
CA SER A 194 3.79 14.06 -43.64
C SER A 194 4.50 12.99 -42.82
N ARG A 195 5.59 12.44 -43.36
CA ARG A 195 6.44 11.44 -42.66
C ARG A 195 6.98 11.97 -41.33
N TRP A 196 7.26 13.27 -41.25
CA TRP A 196 7.79 13.90 -40.03
C TRP A 196 6.77 13.90 -38.88
N LEU A 197 5.49 14.17 -39.18
CA LEU A 197 4.42 14.09 -38.19
C LEU A 197 4.21 12.66 -37.67
N HIS A 198 4.36 11.66 -38.54
CA HIS A 198 4.30 10.26 -38.14
C HIS A 198 5.47 9.87 -37.23
N THR A 199 6.68 10.35 -37.51
CA THR A 199 7.84 10.11 -36.62
C THR A 199 7.68 10.76 -35.25
N LEU A 200 7.16 11.99 -35.19
CA LEU A 200 6.88 12.66 -33.91
C LEU A 200 5.77 11.95 -33.12
N TRP A 201 4.74 11.47 -33.81
CA TRP A 201 3.67 10.70 -33.21
C TRP A 201 4.17 9.37 -32.64
N ALA A 202 4.98 8.63 -33.40
CA ALA A 202 5.59 7.38 -32.92
C ALA A 202 6.51 7.63 -31.71
N PHE A 203 7.32 8.70 -31.75
CA PHE A 203 8.16 9.10 -30.62
C PHE A 203 7.31 9.47 -29.38
N SER A 204 6.19 10.17 -29.56
CA SER A 204 5.24 10.48 -28.48
C SER A 204 4.65 9.21 -27.85
N ILE A 205 4.31 8.20 -28.64
CA ILE A 205 3.85 6.90 -28.12
C ILE A 205 4.94 6.23 -27.30
N LEU A 206 6.18 6.19 -27.81
CA LEU A 206 7.30 5.58 -27.11
C LEU A 206 7.54 6.27 -25.76
N LEU A 207 7.55 7.61 -25.75
CA LEU A 207 7.73 8.39 -24.52
C LEU A 207 6.63 8.07 -23.50
N ARG A 208 5.36 7.96 -23.92
CA ARG A 208 4.24 7.57 -23.05
C ARG A 208 4.41 6.17 -22.48
N ALA A 209 4.82 5.21 -23.30
CA ALA A 209 5.07 3.84 -22.84
C ALA A 209 6.21 3.80 -21.80
N MET A 210 7.28 4.56 -22.03
CA MET A 210 8.38 4.70 -21.06
C MET A 210 7.93 5.35 -19.76
N THR A 211 7.09 6.39 -19.82
CA THR A 211 6.57 7.01 -18.59
C THR A 211 5.60 6.09 -17.86
N ALA A 212 4.74 5.35 -18.56
CA ALA A 212 3.88 4.35 -17.94
C ALA A 212 4.70 3.26 -17.23
N ALA A 213 5.77 2.77 -17.88
CA ALA A 213 6.71 1.83 -17.26
C ALA A 213 7.40 2.42 -16.03
N LEU A 214 7.83 3.69 -16.08
CA LEU A 214 8.41 4.38 -14.92
C LEU A 214 7.40 4.52 -13.78
N VAL A 215 6.15 4.88 -14.05
CA VAL A 215 5.10 4.97 -13.02
C VAL A 215 4.83 3.60 -12.39
N LEU A 216 4.74 2.54 -13.19
CA LEU A 216 4.59 1.17 -12.66
C LEU A 216 5.79 0.76 -11.81
N TYR A 217 7.01 1.09 -12.24
CA TYR A 217 8.22 0.85 -11.45
C TYR A 217 8.20 1.62 -10.13
N LEU A 218 7.80 2.91 -10.14
CA LEU A 218 7.72 3.71 -8.92
C LEU A 218 6.64 3.18 -7.96
N ILE A 219 5.48 2.77 -8.47
CA ILE A 219 4.45 2.11 -7.68
C ILE A 219 5.00 0.81 -7.08
N PHE A 220 5.66 -0.03 -7.89
CA PHE A 220 6.27 -1.26 -7.42
C PHE A 220 7.35 -1.02 -6.34
N ALA A 221 8.25 -0.06 -6.58
CA ALA A 221 9.28 0.32 -5.60
C ALA A 221 8.64 0.85 -4.30
N LEU A 222 7.53 1.59 -4.39
CA LEU A 222 6.77 2.04 -3.24
C LEU A 222 6.21 0.86 -2.44
N PHE A 223 5.63 -0.16 -3.10
CA PHE A 223 5.15 -1.39 -2.45
C PHE A 223 6.27 -2.20 -1.79
N VAL A 224 7.44 -2.23 -2.41
CA VAL A 224 8.61 -2.96 -1.89
C VAL A 224 9.14 -2.32 -0.61
N VAL A 225 9.11 -0.99 -0.53
CA VAL A 225 9.67 -0.22 0.60
C VAL A 225 8.61 0.03 1.68
N ILE A 226 7.37 0.29 1.29
CA ILE A 226 6.28 0.66 2.18
C ILE A 226 5.15 -0.35 1.97
N PRO A 227 4.73 -1.07 3.03
CA PRO A 227 3.62 -1.98 2.93
C PRO A 227 2.35 -1.15 2.68
N LEU A 228 1.89 -1.16 1.44
CA LEU A 228 0.65 -0.52 1.01
C LEU A 228 -0.35 -1.61 0.68
N SER A 229 -1.62 -1.37 1.00
CA SER A 229 -2.68 -2.25 0.52
C SER A 229 -2.84 -2.09 -1.00
N LEU A 230 -2.90 -3.23 -1.70
CA LEU A 230 -3.15 -3.25 -3.14
C LEU A 230 -4.48 -2.58 -3.48
N VAL A 231 -5.51 -2.81 -2.67
CA VAL A 231 -6.87 -2.31 -2.90
C VAL A 231 -6.89 -0.79 -2.82
N SER A 232 -6.39 -0.21 -1.73
CA SER A 232 -6.36 1.25 -1.58
C SER A 232 -5.42 1.93 -2.58
N THR A 233 -4.30 1.31 -2.95
CA THR A 233 -3.42 1.84 -4.00
C THR A 233 -4.13 1.91 -5.34
N LEU A 234 -4.80 0.83 -5.77
CA LEU A 234 -5.58 0.83 -7.01
C LEU A 234 -6.70 1.85 -6.97
N LEU A 235 -7.38 2.00 -5.83
CA LEU A 235 -8.43 3.00 -5.65
C LEU A 235 -7.88 4.42 -5.81
N SER A 236 -6.81 4.79 -5.08
CA SER A 236 -6.18 6.11 -5.17
C SER A 236 -5.69 6.43 -6.59
N PHE A 237 -5.04 5.46 -7.24
CA PHE A 237 -4.56 5.61 -8.60
C PHE A 237 -5.71 5.83 -9.60
N THR A 238 -6.78 5.04 -9.48
CA THR A 238 -7.97 5.14 -10.35
C THR A 238 -8.71 6.46 -10.15
N VAL A 239 -8.82 6.95 -8.91
CA VAL A 239 -9.37 8.29 -8.62
C VAL A 239 -8.56 9.37 -9.32
N GLY A 240 -7.23 9.30 -9.28
CA GLY A 240 -6.35 10.22 -10.02
C GLY A 240 -6.63 10.23 -11.53
N ILE A 241 -6.77 9.06 -12.14
CA ILE A 241 -7.15 8.95 -13.56
C ILE A 241 -8.54 9.58 -13.81
N ALA A 242 -9.53 9.27 -12.97
CA ALA A 242 -10.90 9.74 -13.11
C ALA A 242 -11.00 11.27 -13.03
N ILE A 243 -10.23 11.91 -12.14
CA ILE A 243 -10.16 13.38 -12.01
C ILE A 243 -9.76 14.00 -13.37
N VAL A 244 -8.67 13.52 -13.98
CA VAL A 244 -8.18 14.06 -15.25
C VAL A 244 -9.19 13.85 -16.39
N LEU A 245 -9.80 12.67 -16.46
CA LEU A 245 -10.82 12.38 -17.46
C LEU A 245 -12.09 13.22 -17.28
N GLY A 246 -12.50 13.46 -16.02
CA GLY A 246 -13.61 14.33 -15.67
C GLY A 246 -13.37 15.78 -16.09
N ILE A 247 -12.18 16.33 -15.77
CA ILE A 247 -11.75 17.66 -16.21
C ILE A 247 -11.79 17.76 -17.74
N ARG A 248 -11.18 16.80 -18.45
CA ARG A 248 -11.19 16.79 -19.92
C ARG A 248 -12.60 16.79 -20.50
N LYS A 249 -13.50 15.95 -19.97
CA LYS A 249 -14.90 15.86 -20.41
C LYS A 249 -15.65 17.19 -20.20
N HIS A 250 -15.42 17.86 -19.07
CA HIS A 250 -16.03 19.14 -18.77
C HIS A 250 -15.56 20.24 -19.74
N TRP A 251 -14.24 20.35 -19.97
CA TRP A 251 -13.66 21.35 -20.87
C TRP A 251 -14.07 21.13 -22.34
N GLY A 252 -14.16 19.88 -22.79
CA GLY A 252 -14.65 19.56 -24.13
C GLY A 252 -16.10 19.99 -24.36
N ARG A 253 -16.94 20.03 -23.31
CA ARG A 253 -18.32 20.52 -23.41
C ARG A 253 -18.38 22.04 -23.45
N SER A 254 -17.57 22.73 -22.65
CA SER A 254 -17.54 24.21 -22.62
C SER A 254 -17.03 24.81 -23.93
N ALA A 255 -16.11 24.14 -24.63
CA ALA A 255 -15.64 24.58 -25.95
C ALA A 255 -16.70 24.49 -27.07
N LEU A 256 -17.78 23.73 -26.86
CA LEU A 256 -18.92 23.61 -27.79
C LEU A 256 -20.00 24.68 -27.55
N ILE A 257 -19.89 25.47 -26.49
CA ILE A 257 -20.80 26.58 -26.17
C ILE A 257 -20.11 27.89 -26.56
N VAL A 258 -19.76 28.04 -27.84
CA VAL A 258 -19.57 29.38 -28.41
C VAL A 258 -20.92 29.77 -28.99
N PRO A 259 -21.62 30.79 -28.44
CA PRO A 259 -22.87 31.23 -29.01
C PRO A 259 -22.62 31.70 -30.44
N VAL A 260 -23.34 31.07 -31.38
CA VAL A 260 -23.48 31.54 -32.75
C VAL A 260 -24.31 32.82 -32.70
N SER A 261 -23.71 33.92 -32.27
CA SER A 261 -24.32 35.24 -32.30
C SER A 261 -23.44 36.18 -33.12
N SER A 262 -24.08 36.76 -34.12
CA SER A 262 -23.69 37.90 -34.96
C SER A 262 -22.52 37.71 -35.93
N VAL A 263 -22.80 37.04 -37.05
CA VAL A 263 -22.32 37.56 -38.34
C VAL A 263 -23.35 38.61 -38.77
N PRO A 264 -23.01 39.91 -38.80
CA PRO A 264 -23.90 40.92 -39.36
C PRO A 264 -23.97 40.75 -40.89
N PRO A 265 -25.10 41.14 -41.51
CA PRO A 265 -25.36 40.97 -42.94
C PRO A 265 -24.41 41.77 -43.84
#